data_AF-A0A9D2GG40-F1
#
_entry.id   AF-A0A9D2GG40-F1
#
_cell.length_a   1.000
_cell.length_b   1.000
_cell.length_c   1.000
_cell.angle_alpha   90.00
_cell.angle_beta   90.00
_cell.angle_gamma   90.00
#
_symmetry.space_group_name_H-M   'P 1'
#
loop_
_entity.id
_entity.type
_entity.pdbx_description
1 polymer ?
#
loop_
_entity_poly.entity_id
_entity_poly.type
_entity_poly.pdbx_seq_one_letter_code
_entity_poly.pdbx_strand_id
1 'polypeptide(L)'
;MKREFLIELIPDATKEVIDQILDANGKDIENAQGSHKKTKEDLAAANQKIAEYEQEIESLKDATANADALKLKVAELEKSIQERKDADEKEKAEAAVTSRFDAVVGEKQFLNDFTRTGVLNEFKAAIADKENVGKSDSDILAALVKDREGIFANPNPPASIPGTGNIDTEKLDESRVRAIMGLPEKK
;
A
#
# COMPACT_ATOMS: atom_id res chain seq x y z
N MET A 1 77.57 -1.08 24.45
CA MET A 1 78.89 -1.04 23.76
C MET A 1 79.90 -1.89 24.53
N LYS A 2 80.97 -2.41 23.93
CA LYS A 2 81.99 -3.20 24.66
C LYS A 2 83.20 -2.36 25.04
N ARG A 3 83.85 -2.70 26.16
CA ARG A 3 85.06 -2.00 26.65
C ARG A 3 86.23 -2.12 25.67
N GLU A 4 86.40 -3.29 25.04
CA GLU A 4 87.47 -3.51 24.06
C GLU A 4 87.36 -2.56 22.87
N PHE A 5 86.13 -2.32 22.40
CA PHE A 5 85.86 -1.40 21.29
C PHE A 5 86.22 0.06 21.63
N LEU A 6 86.02 0.48 22.88
CA LEU A 6 86.40 1.84 23.32
C LEU A 6 87.91 2.02 23.45
N ILE A 7 88.62 0.97 23.88
CA ILE A 7 90.09 0.96 23.96
C ILE A 7 90.70 1.03 22.55
N GLU A 8 90.14 0.32 21.57
CA GLU A 8 90.60 0.39 20.18
C GLU A 8 90.31 1.76 19.52
N LEU A 9 89.14 2.36 19.83
CA LEU A 9 88.71 3.62 19.22
C LEU A 9 89.41 4.85 19.84
N ILE A 10 89.75 4.79 21.13
CA ILE A 10 90.40 5.88 21.87
C ILE A 10 91.54 5.30 22.73
N PRO A 11 92.71 5.01 22.13
CA PRO A 11 93.80 4.29 22.78
C PRO A 11 94.39 5.00 24.01
N ASP A 12 94.36 6.34 23.99
CA ASP A 12 94.92 7.19 25.06
C ASP A 12 93.90 7.57 26.14
N ALA A 13 92.66 7.03 26.08
CA ALA A 13 91.64 7.32 27.08
C ALA A 13 91.97 6.65 28.42
N THR A 14 91.79 7.39 29.52
CA THR A 14 91.95 6.82 30.87
C THR A 14 90.82 5.83 31.17
N LYS A 15 91.08 4.88 32.08
CA LYS A 15 90.06 3.91 32.52
C LYS A 15 88.81 4.60 33.06
N GLU A 16 88.94 5.71 33.79
CA GLU A 16 87.78 6.45 34.30
C GLU A 16 86.90 7.02 33.18
N VAL A 17 87.50 7.54 32.10
CA VAL A 17 86.75 8.06 30.94
C VAL A 17 86.00 6.94 30.24
N ILE A 18 86.63 5.77 30.09
CA ILE A 18 85.98 4.59 29.50
C ILE A 18 84.81 4.11 30.36
N ASP A 19 84.96 4.08 31.69
CA ASP A 19 83.87 3.71 32.61
C ASP A 19 82.70 4.70 32.55
N GLN A 20 82.96 6.01 32.52
CA GLN A 20 81.91 7.03 32.38
C GLN A 20 81.13 6.90 31.05
N ILE A 21 81.81 6.59 29.94
CA ILE A 21 81.17 6.39 28.64
C ILE A 21 80.28 5.15 28.68
N LEU A 22 80.75 4.04 29.28
CA LEU A 22 79.96 2.82 29.41
C LEU A 22 78.73 3.04 30.32
N ASP A 23 78.88 3.77 31.42
CA ASP A 23 77.77 4.11 32.32
C ASP A 23 76.73 5.00 31.64
N ALA A 24 77.16 6.04 30.91
CA ALA A 24 76.26 6.89 30.13
C ALA A 24 75.52 6.09 29.05
N ASN A 25 76.24 5.22 28.32
CA ASN A 25 75.64 4.34 27.32
C ASN A 25 74.65 3.35 27.95
N GLY A 26 74.94 2.82 29.14
CA GLY A 26 74.04 1.96 29.89
C GLY A 26 72.73 2.67 30.23
N LYS A 27 72.81 3.90 30.76
CA LYS A 27 71.63 4.73 31.03
C LYS A 27 70.82 5.06 29.77
N ASP A 28 71.50 5.41 28.67
CA ASP A 28 70.81 5.70 27.41
C ASP A 28 70.09 4.47 26.85
N ILE A 29 70.70 3.28 26.94
CA ILE A 29 70.07 2.03 26.54
C ILE A 29 68.84 1.75 27.41
N GLU A 30 68.95 1.91 28.73
CA GLU A 30 67.83 1.67 29.65
C GLU A 30 66.67 2.64 29.38
N ASN A 31 66.96 3.92 29.17
CA ASN A 31 65.97 4.94 28.79
C ASN A 31 65.31 4.63 27.44
N ALA A 32 66.10 4.22 26.44
CA ALA A 32 65.59 3.85 25.11
C ALA A 32 64.72 2.58 25.18
N GLN A 33 65.12 1.58 25.97
CA GLN A 33 64.34 0.37 26.21
C GLN A 33 63.02 0.68 26.92
N GLY A 34 63.05 1.52 27.96
CA GLY A 34 61.85 1.97 28.66
C GLY A 34 60.88 2.70 27.74
N SER A 35 61.40 3.64 26.94
CA SER A 35 60.61 4.39 25.94
C SER A 35 60.02 3.46 24.87
N HIS A 36 60.83 2.54 24.33
CA HIS A 36 60.37 1.58 23.33
C HIS A 36 59.28 0.65 23.88
N LYS A 37 59.42 0.19 25.14
CA LYS A 37 58.41 -0.64 25.79
C LYS A 37 57.10 0.13 25.96
N LYS A 38 57.16 1.37 26.44
CA LYS A 38 56.00 2.24 26.58
C LYS A 38 55.30 2.49 25.23
N THR A 39 56.05 2.86 24.19
CA THR A 39 55.50 3.06 22.85
C THR A 39 54.83 1.80 22.31
N LYS A 40 55.41 0.61 22.58
CA LYS A 40 54.82 -0.67 22.18
C LYS A 40 53.52 -0.97 22.91
N GLU A 41 53.45 -0.67 24.21
CA GLU A 41 52.24 -0.79 25.03
C GLU A 41 51.15 0.18 24.55
N ASP A 42 51.51 1.45 24.30
CA ASP A 42 50.60 2.47 23.78
C ASP A 42 50.05 2.10 22.39
N LEU A 43 50.90 1.57 21.51
CA LEU A 43 50.50 1.10 20.18
C LEU A 43 49.52 -0.08 20.28
N ALA A 44 49.81 -1.06 21.15
CA ALA A 44 48.90 -2.18 21.39
C ALA A 44 47.53 -1.70 21.91
N ALA A 45 47.53 -0.77 22.87
CA ALA A 45 46.30 -0.18 23.41
C ALA A 45 45.53 0.63 22.35
N ALA A 46 46.23 1.39 21.51
CA ALA A 46 45.62 2.13 20.40
C ALA A 46 44.96 1.20 19.38
N ASN A 47 45.65 0.12 18.98
CA ASN A 47 45.11 -0.87 18.06
C ASN A 47 43.87 -1.58 18.62
N GLN A 48 43.87 -1.88 19.93
CA GLN A 48 42.70 -2.46 20.57
C GLN A 48 41.49 -1.51 20.51
N LYS A 49 41.69 -0.22 20.82
CA LYS A 49 40.63 0.79 20.71
C LYS A 49 40.12 0.97 19.29
N ILE A 50 41.00 0.90 18.29
CA ILE A 50 40.60 0.96 16.87
C ILE A 50 39.67 -0.21 16.54
N ALA A 51 40.03 -1.44 16.96
CA ALA A 51 39.19 -2.62 16.74
C ALA A 51 37.83 -2.49 17.45
N GLU A 52 37.80 -1.96 18.67
CA GLU A 52 36.56 -1.71 19.42
C GLU A 52 35.66 -0.69 18.69
N TYR A 53 36.23 0.41 18.20
CA TYR A 53 35.47 1.42 17.44
C TYR A 53 34.99 0.90 16.08
N GLU A 54 35.78 0.08 15.39
CA GLU A 54 35.34 -0.56 14.14
C GLU A 54 34.12 -1.45 14.37
N GLN A 55 34.10 -2.25 15.45
CA GLN A 55 32.95 -3.06 15.84
C GLN A 55 31.73 -2.22 16.21
N GLU A 56 31.92 -1.12 16.95
CA GLU A 56 30.82 -0.21 17.31
C GLU A 56 30.23 0.47 16.07
N ILE A 57 31.07 0.92 15.13
CA ILE A 57 30.63 1.50 13.86
C ILE A 57 29.83 0.50 13.04
N GLU A 58 30.26 -0.77 12.99
CA GLU A 58 29.54 -1.81 12.26
C GLU A 58 28.17 -2.09 12.90
N SER A 59 28.12 -2.17 14.23
CA SER A 59 26.85 -2.30 14.98
C SER A 59 25.90 -1.11 14.75
N LEU A 60 26.43 0.11 14.73
CA LEU A 60 25.64 1.32 14.46
C LEU A 60 25.12 1.35 13.01
N LYS A 61 25.92 0.92 12.03
CA LYS A 61 25.48 0.80 10.63
C LYS A 61 24.31 -0.16 10.49
N ASP A 62 24.40 -1.33 11.11
CA ASP A 62 23.32 -2.32 11.10
C ASP A 62 22.03 -1.77 11.77
N ALA A 63 22.18 -1.03 12.87
CA ALA A 63 21.04 -0.38 13.53
C ALA A 63 20.39 0.70 12.63
N THR A 64 21.18 1.50 11.92
CA THR A 64 20.66 2.53 10.99
C THR A 64 19.97 1.94 9.77
N ALA A 65 20.51 0.86 9.19
CA ALA A 65 19.86 0.15 8.08
C ALA A 65 18.46 -0.37 8.48
N ASN A 66 18.34 -0.87 9.71
CA ASN A 66 17.04 -1.27 10.27
C ASN A 66 16.10 -0.08 10.49
N ALA A 67 16.61 1.07 10.94
CA ALA A 67 15.80 2.27 11.14
C ALA A 67 15.20 2.80 9.82
N ASP A 68 15.98 2.83 8.74
CA ASP A 68 15.49 3.28 7.43
C ASP A 68 14.50 2.27 6.82
N ALA A 69 14.75 0.96 6.98
CA ALA A 69 13.79 -0.07 6.58
C ALA A 69 12.46 0.03 7.34
N LEU A 70 12.50 0.36 8.64
CA LEU A 70 11.29 0.58 9.45
C LEU A 70 10.54 1.84 9.00
N LYS A 71 11.23 2.95 8.73
CA LYS A 71 10.60 4.17 8.21
C LYS A 71 9.87 3.94 6.89
N LEU A 72 10.47 3.18 5.96
CA LEU A 72 9.82 2.82 4.69
C LEU A 72 8.54 2.01 4.91
N LYS A 73 8.58 0.99 5.78
CA LYS A 73 7.38 0.19 6.11
C LYS A 73 6.29 1.02 6.78
N VAL A 74 6.66 1.95 7.66
CA VAL A 74 5.69 2.86 8.29
C VAL A 74 5.02 3.73 7.24
N ALA A 75 5.78 4.34 6.33
CA ALA A 75 5.23 5.18 5.26
C ALA A 75 4.31 4.38 4.32
N GLU A 76 4.67 3.13 3.98
CA GLU A 76 3.83 2.25 3.16
C GLU A 76 2.51 1.89 3.87
N LEU A 77 2.57 1.56 5.17
CA LEU A 77 1.40 1.28 5.98
C LEU A 77 0.50 2.51 6.14
N GLU A 78 1.07 3.69 6.38
CA GLU A 78 0.31 4.95 6.44
C GLU A 78 -0.42 5.23 5.12
N LYS A 79 0.26 5.05 3.99
CA LYS A 79 -0.35 5.18 2.66
C LYS A 79 -1.49 4.17 2.46
N SER A 80 -1.27 2.91 2.83
CA SER A 80 -2.30 1.87 2.72
C SER A 80 -3.52 2.15 3.61
N ILE A 81 -3.30 2.67 4.83
CA ILE A 81 -4.37 3.06 5.74
C ILE A 81 -5.17 4.22 5.14
N GLN A 82 -4.51 5.22 4.55
CA GLN A 82 -5.19 6.35 3.94
C GLN A 82 -6.02 5.91 2.73
N GLU A 83 -5.47 5.09 1.84
CA GLU A 83 -6.19 4.54 0.69
C GLU A 83 -7.43 3.73 1.11
N ARG A 84 -7.32 2.92 2.17
CA ARG A 84 -8.45 2.19 2.74
C ARG A 84 -9.50 3.12 3.33
N LYS A 85 -9.09 4.15 4.08
CA LYS A 85 -10.04 5.14 4.62
C LYS A 85 -10.77 5.87 3.51
N ASP A 86 -10.07 6.32 2.49
CA ASP A 86 -10.67 7.01 1.35
C ASP A 86 -11.64 6.08 0.58
N ALA A 87 -11.30 4.78 0.47
CA ALA A 87 -12.18 3.77 -0.12
C ALA A 87 -13.41 3.52 0.75
N ASP A 88 -13.25 3.34 2.06
CA ASP A 88 -14.34 3.11 3.02
C ASP A 88 -15.26 4.34 3.10
N GLU A 89 -14.72 5.56 3.06
CA GLU A 89 -15.50 6.79 3.03
C GLU A 89 -16.29 6.93 1.73
N LYS A 90 -15.69 6.59 0.58
CA LYS A 90 -16.40 6.53 -0.69
C LYS A 90 -17.52 5.49 -0.64
N GLU A 91 -17.25 4.28 -0.16
CA GLU A 91 -18.25 3.23 -0.07
C GLU A 91 -19.40 3.62 0.86
N LYS A 92 -19.11 4.23 2.03
CA LYS A 92 -20.14 4.75 2.93
C LYS A 92 -20.95 5.89 2.30
N ALA A 93 -20.30 6.80 1.58
CA ALA A 93 -20.99 7.87 0.88
C ALA A 93 -21.89 7.31 -0.23
N GLU A 94 -21.41 6.32 -0.99
CA GLU A 94 -22.20 5.66 -2.02
C GLU A 94 -23.39 4.90 -1.42
N ALA A 95 -23.19 4.16 -0.33
CA ALA A 95 -24.24 3.44 0.38
C ALA A 95 -25.29 4.40 1.00
N ALA A 96 -24.86 5.56 1.49
CA ALA A 96 -25.77 6.58 1.99
C ALA A 96 -26.62 7.19 0.87
N VAL A 97 -26.02 7.46 -0.30
CA VAL A 97 -26.77 8.00 -1.45
C VAL A 97 -27.71 6.95 -2.05
N THR A 98 -27.30 5.68 -2.15
CA THR A 98 -28.18 4.61 -2.62
C THR A 98 -29.36 4.40 -1.68
N SER A 99 -29.15 4.42 -0.36
CA SER A 99 -30.23 4.32 0.61
C SER A 99 -31.22 5.48 0.54
N ARG A 100 -30.72 6.72 0.35
CA ARG A 100 -31.58 7.90 0.13
C ARG A 100 -32.36 7.78 -1.18
N PHE A 101 -31.72 7.31 -2.24
CA PHE A 101 -32.38 7.09 -3.53
C PHE A 101 -33.50 6.05 -3.42
N ASP A 102 -33.24 4.90 -2.80
CA ASP A 102 -34.23 3.84 -2.61
C ASP A 102 -35.41 4.31 -1.74
N ALA A 103 -35.15 5.12 -0.70
CA ALA A 103 -36.20 5.71 0.13
C ALA A 103 -37.13 6.66 -0.65
N VAL A 104 -36.60 7.37 -1.66
CA VAL A 104 -37.35 8.34 -2.47
C VAL A 104 -38.10 7.66 -3.62
N VAL A 105 -37.51 6.63 -4.22
CA VAL A 105 -38.15 5.82 -5.26
C VAL A 105 -39.37 5.07 -4.71
N GLY A 106 -39.29 4.59 -3.47
CA GLY A 106 -40.39 3.89 -2.81
C GLY A 106 -40.82 2.64 -3.59
N GLU A 107 -42.12 2.48 -3.85
CA GLU A 107 -42.69 1.32 -4.57
C GLU A 107 -42.63 1.44 -6.10
N LYS A 108 -42.07 2.51 -6.66
CA LYS A 108 -42.04 2.72 -8.12
C LYS A 108 -40.96 1.85 -8.77
N GLN A 109 -41.36 0.87 -9.57
CA GLN A 109 -40.42 0.05 -10.33
C GLN A 109 -39.91 0.80 -11.56
N PHE A 110 -38.59 0.82 -11.75
CA PHE A 110 -37.96 1.32 -12.97
C PHE A 110 -38.18 0.35 -14.13
N LEU A 111 -38.20 0.87 -15.36
CA LEU A 111 -38.43 0.06 -16.56
C LEU A 111 -37.30 -0.94 -16.83
N ASN A 112 -36.04 -0.60 -16.51
CA ASN A 112 -34.85 -1.44 -16.63
C ASN A 112 -33.77 -1.08 -15.59
N ASP A 113 -32.91 -2.02 -15.20
CA ASP A 113 -31.78 -1.78 -14.26
C ASP A 113 -30.80 -0.70 -14.75
N PHE A 114 -30.66 -0.55 -16.08
CA PHE A 114 -29.88 0.52 -16.68
C PHE A 114 -30.46 1.92 -16.41
N THR A 115 -31.79 2.05 -16.45
CA THR A 115 -32.45 3.32 -16.14
C THR A 115 -32.33 3.66 -14.66
N ARG A 116 -32.38 2.65 -13.77
CA ARG A 116 -32.13 2.83 -12.33
C ARG A 116 -30.71 3.34 -12.07
N THR A 117 -29.70 2.70 -12.67
CA THR A 117 -28.30 3.11 -12.49
C THR A 117 -28.02 4.50 -13.08
N GLY A 118 -28.61 4.83 -14.23
CA GLY A 118 -28.49 6.16 -14.84
C GLY A 118 -29.10 7.28 -13.99
N VAL A 119 -30.32 7.07 -13.48
CA VAL A 119 -31.01 8.04 -12.62
C VAL A 119 -30.29 8.15 -11.26
N LEU A 120 -29.72 7.06 -10.73
CA LEU A 120 -28.92 7.09 -9.50
C LEU A 120 -27.64 7.94 -9.68
N ASN A 121 -26.95 7.81 -10.81
CA ASN A 121 -25.76 8.62 -11.11
C ASN A 121 -26.10 10.11 -11.28
N GLU A 122 -27.21 10.41 -11.95
CA GLU A 122 -27.69 11.79 -12.07
C GLU A 122 -28.18 12.36 -10.73
N PHE A 123 -28.77 11.53 -9.86
CA PHE A 123 -29.15 11.90 -8.50
C PHE A 123 -27.92 12.15 -7.61
N LYS A 124 -26.87 11.32 -7.73
CA LYS A 124 -25.56 11.56 -7.10
C LYS A 124 -24.97 12.91 -7.51
N ALA A 125 -25.01 13.24 -8.80
CA ALA A 125 -24.54 14.53 -9.31
C ALA A 125 -25.40 15.70 -8.79
N ALA A 126 -26.72 15.56 -8.83
CA ALA A 126 -27.65 16.59 -8.38
C ALA A 126 -27.59 16.87 -6.87
N ILE A 127 -27.23 15.88 -6.04
CA ILE A 127 -26.97 16.07 -4.60
C ILE A 127 -25.65 16.82 -4.38
N ALA A 128 -24.64 16.61 -5.23
CA ALA A 128 -23.36 17.29 -5.13
C ALA A 128 -23.42 18.77 -5.58
N ASP A 129 -24.45 19.14 -6.36
CA ASP A 129 -24.65 20.51 -6.82
C ASP A 129 -25.12 21.45 -5.70
N LYS A 130 -24.39 22.57 -5.54
CA LYS A 130 -24.69 23.61 -4.55
C LYS A 130 -26.08 24.24 -4.70
N GLU A 131 -26.67 24.15 -5.89
CA GLU A 131 -28.01 24.70 -6.19
C GLU A 131 -29.18 23.86 -5.63
N ASN A 132 -28.92 22.64 -5.18
CA ASN A 132 -29.93 21.75 -4.61
C ASN A 132 -29.81 21.59 -3.09
N VAL A 133 -28.90 22.33 -2.45
CA VAL A 133 -28.76 22.38 -0.99
C VAL A 133 -30.02 23.01 -0.39
N GLY A 134 -30.88 22.18 0.20
CA GLY A 134 -32.14 22.60 0.83
C GLY A 134 -33.42 22.16 0.11
N LYS A 135 -33.32 21.55 -1.07
CA LYS A 135 -34.46 20.85 -1.70
C LYS A 135 -34.58 19.45 -1.13
N SER A 136 -35.80 18.94 -0.99
CA SER A 136 -36.01 17.57 -0.52
C SER A 136 -35.57 16.58 -1.60
N ASP A 137 -35.08 15.41 -1.19
CA ASP A 137 -34.63 14.37 -2.10
C ASP A 137 -35.73 13.94 -3.10
N SER A 138 -37.00 14.07 -2.68
CA SER A 138 -38.18 13.84 -3.52
C SER A 138 -38.36 14.88 -4.62
N ASP A 139 -38.09 16.16 -4.33
CA ASP A 139 -38.17 17.24 -5.33
C ASP A 139 -37.05 17.14 -6.38
N ILE A 140 -35.86 16.73 -5.96
CA ILE A 140 -34.71 16.52 -6.85
C ILE A 140 -35.01 15.35 -7.80
N LEU A 141 -35.52 14.23 -7.29
CA LEU A 141 -35.90 13.09 -8.13
C LEU A 141 -37.09 13.45 -9.06
N ALA A 142 -38.09 14.18 -8.55
CA ALA A 142 -39.23 14.61 -9.34
C ALA A 142 -38.80 15.53 -10.48
N ALA A 143 -37.91 16.50 -10.24
CA ALA A 143 -37.37 17.37 -11.29
C ALA A 143 -36.56 16.57 -12.33
N LEU A 144 -35.79 15.58 -11.91
CA LEU A 144 -34.98 14.76 -12.79
C LEU A 144 -35.81 13.82 -13.68
N VAL A 145 -36.93 13.30 -13.16
CA VAL A 145 -37.80 12.34 -13.86
C VAL A 145 -38.94 13.01 -14.62
N LYS A 146 -39.28 14.27 -14.32
CA LYS A 146 -40.40 14.99 -14.96
C LYS A 146 -40.25 15.19 -16.47
N ASP A 147 -39.02 15.36 -16.95
CA ASP A 147 -38.75 15.64 -18.37
C ASP A 147 -38.38 14.37 -19.17
N ARG A 148 -38.50 13.18 -18.56
CA ARG A 148 -38.11 11.91 -19.17
C ARG A 148 -39.24 10.88 -19.14
N GLU A 149 -39.77 10.58 -20.31
CA GLU A 149 -40.79 9.54 -20.50
C GLU A 149 -40.16 8.12 -20.44
N GLY A 150 -40.89 7.15 -19.87
CA GLY A 150 -40.46 5.74 -19.85
C GLY A 150 -39.49 5.34 -18.72
N ILE A 151 -39.28 6.18 -17.70
CA ILE A 151 -38.39 5.85 -16.56
C ILE A 151 -39.01 4.80 -15.63
N PHE A 152 -40.31 4.89 -15.37
CA PHE A 152 -41.03 3.96 -14.50
C PHE A 152 -41.82 2.95 -15.32
N ALA A 153 -41.87 1.71 -14.84
CA ALA A 153 -42.72 0.66 -15.39
C ALA A 153 -44.19 1.10 -15.34
N ASN A 154 -44.93 0.85 -16.43
CA ASN A 154 -46.34 1.20 -16.50
C ASN A 154 -47.13 0.32 -15.51
N PRO A 155 -47.84 0.91 -14.52
CA PRO A 155 -48.63 0.15 -13.55
C PRO A 155 -49.83 -0.58 -14.17
N ASN A 156 -50.20 -0.27 -15.42
CA ASN A 156 -51.17 -1.05 -16.19
C ASN A 156 -50.48 -1.59 -17.46
N PRO A 157 -49.80 -2.75 -17.39
CA PRO A 157 -49.26 -3.37 -18.58
C PRO A 157 -50.42 -3.64 -19.56
N PRO A 158 -50.25 -3.42 -20.88
CA PRO A 158 -51.26 -3.87 -21.83
C PRO A 158 -51.50 -5.35 -21.58
N ALA A 159 -52.76 -5.72 -21.33
CA ALA A 159 -53.13 -7.11 -21.07
C ALA A 159 -52.46 -7.99 -22.12
N SER A 160 -51.79 -9.05 -21.67
CA SER A 160 -51.27 -10.08 -22.56
C SER A 160 -52.47 -10.71 -23.25
N ILE A 161 -52.89 -10.14 -24.38
CA ILE A 161 -53.82 -10.80 -25.28
C ILE A 161 -53.11 -12.10 -25.63
N PRO A 162 -53.67 -13.29 -25.31
CA PRO A 162 -53.06 -14.54 -25.70
C PRO A 162 -52.83 -14.45 -27.20
N GLY A 163 -51.58 -14.46 -27.63
CA GLY A 163 -51.27 -14.66 -29.04
C GLY A 163 -52.02 -15.91 -29.43
N THR A 164 -52.87 -15.82 -30.47
CA THR A 164 -53.55 -16.97 -31.07
C THR A 164 -52.52 -18.08 -31.20
N GLY A 165 -52.63 -19.05 -30.29
CA GLY A 165 -51.65 -20.10 -30.14
C GLY A 165 -51.47 -20.76 -31.49
N ASN A 166 -50.21 -21.06 -31.82
CA ASN A 166 -49.88 -21.99 -32.89
C ASN A 166 -50.83 -23.18 -32.78
N ILE A 167 -51.76 -23.26 -33.72
CA ILE A 167 -52.59 -24.43 -33.87
C ILE A 167 -51.61 -25.46 -34.43
N ASP A 168 -51.14 -26.37 -33.59
CA ASP A 168 -50.38 -27.54 -34.03
C ASP A 168 -51.29 -28.33 -34.99
N THR A 169 -51.18 -28.06 -36.29
CA THR A 169 -51.97 -28.67 -37.35
C THR A 169 -51.67 -30.15 -37.54
N GLU A 170 -50.75 -30.74 -36.76
CA GLU A 170 -50.39 -32.15 -36.82
C GLU A 170 -51.22 -33.06 -35.89
N LYS A 171 -52.16 -32.53 -35.10
CA LYS A 171 -53.06 -33.34 -34.25
C LYS A 171 -54.55 -33.03 -34.40
N LEU A 172 -54.94 -32.30 -35.44
CA LEU A 172 -56.35 -32.13 -35.78
C LEU A 172 -56.75 -33.19 -36.80
N ASP A 173 -57.28 -34.30 -36.27
CA ASP A 173 -57.96 -35.32 -37.06
C ASP A 173 -58.99 -34.62 -37.96
N GLU A 174 -58.81 -34.66 -39.27
CA GLU A 174 -59.60 -33.90 -40.24
C GLU A 174 -61.11 -34.21 -40.12
N SER A 175 -61.43 -35.42 -39.64
CA SER A 175 -62.77 -35.88 -39.28
C SER A 175 -63.40 -35.10 -38.11
N ARG A 176 -62.61 -34.72 -37.09
CA ARG A 176 -63.08 -33.87 -35.98
C ARG A 176 -63.33 -32.43 -36.41
N VAL A 177 -62.53 -31.91 -37.34
CA VAL A 177 -62.74 -30.57 -37.89
C VAL A 177 -64.00 -30.52 -38.76
N ARG A 178 -64.27 -31.57 -39.56
CA ARG A 178 -65.51 -31.66 -40.37
C ARG A 178 -66.76 -31.84 -39.52
N ALA A 179 -66.68 -32.59 -38.42
CA ALA A 179 -67.79 -32.74 -37.48
C ALA A 179 -68.17 -31.41 -36.81
N ILE A 180 -67.19 -30.58 -36.44
CA ILE A 180 -67.45 -29.23 -35.90
C ILE A 180 -68.10 -28.31 -36.95
N MET A 181 -67.79 -28.53 -38.24
CA MET A 181 -68.33 -27.75 -39.36
C MET A 181 -69.61 -28.35 -39.96
N GLY A 182 -70.15 -29.43 -39.39
CA GLY A 182 -71.41 -30.05 -39.83
C GLY A 182 -71.34 -30.77 -41.19
N LEU A 183 -70.14 -31.14 -41.66
CA LEU A 183 -69.97 -31.93 -42.89
C LEU A 183 -69.83 -33.44 -42.57
N PRO A 184 -70.38 -34.33 -43.41
CA PRO A 184 -70.24 -35.77 -43.22
C PRO A 184 -68.80 -36.25 -43.40
N GLU A 185 -68.44 -37.33 -42.69
CA GLU A 185 -67.12 -37.96 -42.76
C GLU A 185 -66.85 -38.51 -44.18
N LYS A 186 -65.61 -38.35 -44.66
CA LYS A 186 -65.22 -38.85 -45.99
C LYS A 186 -64.95 -40.36 -45.87
N LYS A 187 -65.75 -41.16 -46.57
CA LYS A 187 -65.44 -42.59 -46.80
C LYS A 187 -64.10 -42.76 -47.52
#